data_AF-A0A961RUE8-F1
#
_entry.id   AF-A0A961RUE8-F1
#
_cell.length_a   1.000
_cell.length_b   1.000
_cell.length_c   1.000
_cell.angle_alpha   90.00
_cell.angle_beta   90.00
_cell.angle_gamma   90.00
#
_symmetry.space_group_name_H-M   'P 1'
#
loop_
_entity.id
_entity.type
_entity.pdbx_description
1 polymer ?
#
loop_
_entity_poly.entity_id
_entity_poly.type
_entity_poly.pdbx_seq_one_letter_code
_entity_poly.pdbx_strand_id
1 'polypeptide(L)'
;AIARIPDGPPLRFRWRRVLHEVARAEGPERIEDEWWRAVAIRQVRDYFRVEDHGGRRFWLFREGHYGSPEMAPRWFMHGLFA
;
A
#
# COMPACT_ATOMS: atom_id res chain seq x y z
N ALA A 1 11.49 -2.77 -22.34
CA ALA A 1 10.81 -3.57 -21.30
C ALA A 1 10.29 -2.62 -20.24
N ILE A 2 8.97 -2.48 -20.09
CA ILE A 2 8.39 -1.66 -19.02
C ILE A 2 8.40 -2.53 -17.76
N ALA A 3 9.20 -2.15 -16.77
CA ALA A 3 9.17 -2.82 -15.47
C ALA A 3 7.79 -2.57 -14.83
N ARG A 4 6.90 -3.58 -14.85
CA ARG A 4 5.78 -3.67 -13.92
C ARG A 4 6.39 -3.86 -12.54
N ILE A 5 6.61 -2.77 -11.80
CA ILE A 5 7.08 -2.86 -10.42
C ILE A 5 6.00 -3.65 -9.66
N PRO A 6 6.28 -4.88 -9.19
CA PRO A 6 5.29 -5.69 -8.48
C PRO A 6 4.86 -5.08 -7.13
N ASP A 7 5.55 -4.02 -6.72
CA ASP A 7 5.47 -3.39 -5.41
C ASP A 7 4.81 -2.01 -5.37
N GLY A 8 4.25 -1.55 -6.49
CA GLY A 8 3.53 -0.29 -6.55
C GLY A 8 2.16 -0.34 -5.87
N PRO A 9 1.54 0.84 -5.62
CA PRO A 9 0.15 0.90 -5.19
C PRO A 9 -0.80 0.35 -6.26
N PRO A 10 -2.04 -0.03 -5.87
CA PRO A 10 -3.01 -0.52 -6.84
C PRO A 10 -3.34 0.57 -7.86
N LEU A 11 -3.55 0.19 -9.12
CA LEU A 11 -4.01 1.11 -10.17
C LEU A 11 -5.44 1.61 -9.90
N ARG A 12 -6.24 0.81 -9.20
CA ARG A 12 -7.64 1.08 -8.85
C ARG A 12 -7.97 0.46 -7.51
N PHE A 13 -8.78 1.11 -6.70
CA PHE A 13 -9.26 0.56 -5.44
C PHE A 13 -10.70 0.97 -5.18
N ARG A 14 -11.40 0.19 -4.35
CA ARG A 14 -12.79 0.48 -3.96
C ARG A 14 -12.85 0.90 -2.51
N TRP A 15 -13.39 2.07 -2.24
CA TRP A 15 -13.58 2.58 -0.88
C TRP A 15 -14.97 3.19 -0.73
N ARG A 16 -15.65 2.88 0.38
CA ARG A 16 -17.05 3.28 0.62
C ARG A 16 -17.98 3.05 -0.60
N ARG A 17 -17.80 1.91 -1.26
CA ARG A 17 -18.52 1.46 -2.48
C ARG A 17 -18.21 2.27 -3.76
N VAL A 18 -17.34 3.27 -3.72
CA VAL A 18 -16.89 4.02 -4.90
C VAL A 18 -15.59 3.44 -5.43
N LEU A 19 -15.49 3.26 -6.75
CA LEU A 19 -14.26 2.88 -7.43
C LEU A 19 -13.43 4.15 -7.69
N HIS A 20 -12.19 4.15 -7.23
CA HIS A 20 -11.23 5.21 -7.45
C HIS A 20 -10.12 4.71 -8.37
N GLU A 21 -9.83 5.49 -9.41
CA GLU A 21 -8.69 5.25 -10.30
C GLU A 21 -7.52 6.13 -9.87
N VAL A 22 -6.35 5.51 -9.70
CA VAL A 22 -5.15 6.17 -9.20
C VAL A 22 -4.51 7.00 -10.31
N ALA A 23 -4.50 8.31 -10.12
CA ALA A 23 -3.85 9.27 -11.00
C ALA A 23 -2.39 9.49 -10.61
N ARG A 24 -2.10 9.53 -9.30
CA ARG A 24 -0.75 9.71 -8.75
C ARG A 24 -0.55 8.88 -7.49
N ALA A 25 0.69 8.47 -7.27
CA ALA A 25 1.08 7.69 -6.10
C ALA A 25 2.47 8.09 -5.60
N GLU A 26 2.63 8.07 -4.27
CA GLU A 26 3.89 8.27 -3.56
C GLU A 26 4.10 7.13 -2.56
N GLY A 27 5.34 6.65 -2.41
CA GLY A 27 5.71 5.50 -1.58
C GLY A 27 6.42 4.38 -2.36
N PRO A 28 6.66 3.21 -1.75
CA PRO A 28 6.26 2.86 -0.39
C PRO A 28 7.12 3.53 0.69
N GLU A 29 6.48 4.10 1.70
CA GLU A 29 7.12 4.37 2.99
C GLU A 29 7.02 3.10 3.83
N ARG A 30 8.16 2.43 4.04
CA ARG A 30 8.22 1.17 4.77
C ARG A 30 8.37 1.41 6.26
N ILE A 31 7.41 0.93 7.03
CA ILE A 31 7.45 0.92 8.49
C ILE A 31 7.51 -0.54 8.93
N GLU A 32 8.62 -0.91 9.55
CA GLU A 32 8.81 -2.21 10.20
C GLU A 32 8.59 -2.07 11.72
N ASP A 33 8.33 -3.19 12.38
CA ASP A 33 8.34 -3.27 13.85
C ASP A 33 9.71 -2.86 14.41
N GLU A 34 9.79 -2.73 15.74
CA GLU A 34 11.01 -2.29 16.41
C GLU A 34 12.22 -3.17 16.05
N TRP A 35 13.15 -2.61 15.26
CA TRP A 35 14.31 -3.34 14.71
C TRP A 35 15.22 -3.96 15.78
N TRP A 36 15.15 -3.46 17.01
CA TRP A 36 15.88 -3.95 18.18
C TRP A 36 15.20 -5.13 18.89
N ARG A 37 13.96 -5.49 18.52
CA ARG A 37 13.28 -6.67 19.05
C ARG A 37 13.48 -7.86 18.11
N ALA A 38 14.00 -8.96 18.63
CA ALA A 38 14.13 -10.22 17.90
C ALA A 38 12.75 -10.92 17.86
N VAL A 39 11.84 -10.41 17.03
CA VAL A 39 10.54 -11.06 16.78
C VAL A 39 10.69 -11.98 15.57
N ALA A 40 10.23 -13.23 15.70
CA ALA A 40 10.39 -14.27 14.68
C ALA A 40 9.66 -13.99 13.36
N ILE A 41 8.65 -13.10 13.37
CA ILE A 41 7.91 -12.66 12.20
C ILE A 41 7.77 -11.14 12.31
N ARG A 42 8.38 -10.40 11.38
CA ARG A 42 8.23 -8.94 11.30
C ARG A 42 7.03 -8.60 10.43
N GLN A 43 6.08 -7.82 10.94
CA GLN A 43 5.00 -7.28 10.11
C GLN A 43 5.52 -6.03 9.40
N VAL A 44 5.87 -6.18 8.13
CA VAL A 44 6.31 -5.05 7.30
C VAL A 44 5.10 -4.40 6.66
N ARG A 45 4.92 -3.10 6.91
CA ARG A 45 3.85 -2.31 6.28
C ARG A 45 4.45 -1.33 5.29
N ASP A 46 3.97 -1.40 4.05
CA ASP A 46 4.32 -0.46 3.00
C ASP A 46 3.16 0.53 2.86
N TYR A 47 3.40 1.81 3.17
CA TYR A 47 2.41 2.88 3.10
C TYR A 47 2.53 3.66 1.79
N PHE A 48 1.38 4.07 1.25
CA PHE A 48 1.27 4.81 -0.01
C PHE A 48 0.30 5.99 0.15
N ARG A 49 0.69 7.13 -0.40
CA ARG A 49 -0.21 8.28 -0.59
C ARG A 49 -0.67 8.26 -2.03
N VAL A 50 -1.98 8.20 -2.21
CA VAL A 50 -2.60 7.97 -3.52
C VAL A 50 -3.58 9.08 -3.81
N GLU A 51 -3.52 9.64 -5.01
CA GLU A 51 -4.46 10.65 -5.49
C GLU A 51 -5.29 10.08 -6.64
N ASP A 52 -6.60 10.33 -6.62
CA ASP A 52 -7.48 10.01 -7.73
C ASP A 52 -7.66 11.17 -8.73
N HIS A 53 -8.29 10.90 -9.87
CA HIS A 53 -8.52 11.92 -10.91
C HIS A 53 -9.40 13.11 -10.49
N GLY A 54 -10.06 13.05 -9.33
CA GLY A 54 -10.80 14.19 -8.76
C GLY A 54 -10.05 14.88 -7.62
N GLY A 55 -8.74 14.63 -7.46
CA GLY A 55 -7.89 15.28 -6.47
C GLY A 55 -8.07 14.78 -5.04
N ARG A 56 -8.81 13.69 -4.82
CA ARG A 56 -8.96 13.11 -3.47
C ARG A 56 -7.70 12.33 -3.13
N ARG A 57 -7.15 12.60 -1.95
CA ARG A 57 -5.91 12.00 -1.47
C ARG A 57 -6.18 11.00 -0.36
N PHE A 58 -5.67 9.80 -0.56
CA PHE A 58 -5.88 8.63 0.28
C PHE A 58 -4.57 8.14 0.85
N TRP A 59 -4.62 7.60 2.07
CA TRP A 59 -3.49 6.94 2.69
C TRP A 59 -3.79 5.45 2.77
N LEU A 60 -3.11 4.67 1.94
CA LEU A 60 -3.25 3.23 1.86
C LEU A 60 -2.03 2.56 2.47
N PHE A 61 -2.19 1.35 2.98
CA PHE A 61 -1.05 0.49 3.25
C PHE A 61 -1.33 -0.95 2.85
N ARG A 62 -0.27 -1.68 2.56
CA ARG A 62 -0.32 -3.12 2.40
C ARG A 62 0.48 -3.82 3.48
N GLU A 63 -0.03 -4.95 3.93
CA GLU A 63 0.62 -5.83 4.89
C GLU A 63 0.58 -7.26 4.35
N GLY A 64 1.68 -7.99 4.47
CA GLY A 64 1.81 -9.35 3.96
C GLY A 64 3.23 -9.86 4.05
N HIS A 65 3.40 -11.18 4.03
CA HIS A 65 4.70 -11.81 4.07
C HIS A 65 5.37 -11.66 2.70
N TYR A 66 6.31 -10.71 2.58
CA TYR A 66 7.16 -10.56 1.40
C TYR A 66 8.04 -11.81 1.25
N GLY A 67 7.60 -12.80 0.47
CA GLY A 67 8.38 -14.02 0.25
C GLY A 67 7.59 -15.26 -0.20
N SER A 68 6.27 -15.29 -0.04
CA SER A 68 5.45 -16.38 -0.60
C SER A 68 4.49 -15.85 -1.66
N PRO A 69 4.67 -16.22 -2.95
CA PRO A 69 3.78 -15.79 -4.03
C PRO A 69 2.32 -16.27 -3.86
N GLU A 70 2.09 -17.21 -2.94
CA GLU A 70 0.76 -17.75 -2.62
C GLU A 70 -0.07 -16.82 -1.71
N MET A 71 0.56 -15.83 -1.07
CA MET A 71 -0.11 -14.89 -0.17
C MET A 71 -0.02 -13.47 -0.73
N ALA A 72 -0.97 -13.10 -1.58
CA ALA A 72 -1.09 -11.72 -2.06
C ALA A 72 -1.20 -10.74 -0.86
N PRO A 73 -0.49 -9.60 -0.89
CA PRO A 73 -0.53 -8.64 0.22
C PRO A 73 -1.94 -8.06 0.36
N ARG A 74 -2.39 -7.91 1.62
CA ARG A 74 -3.71 -7.35 1.93
C ARG A 74 -3.61 -5.83 1.97
N TRP A 75 -4.58 -5.17 1.36
CA TRP A 75 -4.67 -3.71 1.29
C TRP A 75 -5.64 -3.15 2.32
N PHE A 76 -5.28 -2.02 2.90
CA PHE A 76 -6.04 -1.34 3.94
C PHE A 76 -6.06 0.17 3.69
N MET A 77 -7.16 0.80 4.08
CA MET A 77 -7.29 2.26 4.10
C MET A 77 -6.89 2.75 5.49
N HIS A 78 -5.84 3.56 5.58
CA HIS A 78 -5.47 4.23 6.83
C HIS A 78 -6.31 5.49 7.05
N GLY A 79 -6.51 6.29 6.00
CA GLY A 79 -7.26 7.54 6.10
C GLY A 79 -7.28 8.38 4.82
N LEU A 80 -7.75 9.61 4.95
CA LEU A 80 -7.74 10.62 3.89
C LEU A 80 -6.87 11.79 4.32
N PHE A 81 -6.24 12.45 3.35
CA PHE A 81 -5.55 13.72 3.59
C PHE A 81 -6.52 14.90 3.39
N ALA A 82 -6.40 15.93 4.24
CA ALA A 82 -7.11 17.20 4.09
C ALA A 82 -6.44 18.08 3.02
#